data_AF-A0A957NX95-F1
#
_entry.id   AF-A0A957NX95-F1
#
_cell.length_a   1.000
_cell.length_b   1.000
_cell.length_c   1.000
_cell.angle_alpha   90.00
_cell.angle_beta   90.00
_cell.angle_gamma   90.00
#
_symmetry.space_group_name_H-M   'P 1'
#
loop_
_entity.id
_entity.type
_entity.pdbx_description
1 polymer ?
#
loop_
_entity_poly.entity_id
_entity_poly.type
_entity_poly.pdbx_seq_one_letter_code
_entity_poly.pdbx_strand_id
1 'polypeptide(L)' 'MHIRFGYREIEFPSAEMSELRDSNTLLGNVAALRARMAEDGYLLLRGLIDRNKVLRARHTIL' A
#
# COMPACT_ATOMS: atom_id res chain seq x y z
N MET A 1 12.44 -16.37 -2.19
CA MET A 1 13.22 -16.11 -3.42
C MET A 1 14.16 -14.94 -3.16
N HIS A 2 15.31 -14.81 -3.82
CA HIS A 2 16.18 -13.65 -3.62
C HIS A 2 15.92 -12.61 -4.71
N ILE A 3 15.76 -11.34 -4.32
CA ILE A 3 15.58 -10.22 -5.24
C ILE A 3 16.72 -9.20 -5.06
N ARG A 4 17.14 -8.58 -6.17
CA ARG A 4 18.10 -7.48 -6.13
C ARG A 4 17.38 -6.20 -5.71
N PHE A 5 17.69 -5.68 -4.52
CA PHE A 5 17.15 -4.42 -4.02
C PHE A 5 18.27 -3.41 -3.81
N GLY A 6 18.31 -2.39 -4.68
CA GLY A 6 19.42 -1.43 -4.72
C GLY A 6 20.76 -2.14 -4.95
N TYR A 7 21.64 -2.07 -3.95
CA TYR A 7 22.98 -2.66 -3.99
C TYR A 7 23.12 -4.01 -3.27
N ARG A 8 22.03 -4.59 -2.72
CA ARG A 8 22.05 -5.88 -1.99
C ARG A 8 21.03 -6.88 -2.55
N GLU A 9 21.26 -8.16 -2.27
CA GLU A 9 20.25 -9.20 -2.45
C GLU A 9 19.50 -9.42 -1.13
N ILE A 10 18.18 -9.55 -1.20
CA ILE A 10 17.30 -9.73 -0.04
C ILE A 10 16.37 -10.90 -0.31
N GLU A 11 16.14 -11.73 0.70
CA GLU A 11 15.10 -12.75 0.66
C GLU A 11 13.71 -12.11 0.63
N PHE A 12 12.85 -12.59 -0.26
CA PHE A 12 11.49 -12.15 -0.44
C PHE A 12 10.52 -13.35 -0.50
N PRO A 13 9.42 -13.33 0.27
CA PRO A 13 9.11 -12.37 1.34
C PRO A 13 9.99 -12.61 2.58
N SER A 14 10.29 -11.55 3.32
CA SER A 14 11.00 -11.57 4.60
C SER A 14 10.48 -10.48 5.54
N ALA A 15 10.99 -10.44 6.78
CA ALA A 15 10.65 -9.39 7.73
C ALA A 15 11.08 -7.98 7.28
N GLU A 16 12.17 -7.88 6.51
CA GLU A 16 12.64 -6.60 5.96
C GLU A 16 11.92 -6.21 4.66
N MET A 17 11.44 -7.19 3.88
CA MET A 17 10.84 -6.92 2.58
C MET A 17 9.72 -7.90 2.24
N SER A 18 8.49 -7.39 2.19
CA SER A 18 7.29 -8.15 1.86
C SER A 18 6.27 -7.27 1.12
N GLU A 19 5.15 -7.85 0.72
CA GLU A 19 4.04 -7.12 0.12
C GLU A 19 3.26 -6.32 1.16
N LEU A 20 2.76 -5.15 0.77
CA LEU A 20 1.82 -4.38 1.59
C LEU A 20 0.45 -5.06 1.61
N ARG A 21 -0.08 -5.24 2.82
CA ARG A 21 -1.37 -5.90 3.04
C ARG A 21 -2.54 -5.00 2.60
N ASP A 22 -3.35 -5.52 1.69
CA ASP A 22 -4.56 -4.83 1.22
C ASP A 22 -5.60 -4.66 2.34
N SER A 23 -6.29 -3.52 2.35
CA SER A 23 -7.30 -3.19 3.36
C SER A 23 -8.67 -2.83 2.75
N ASN A 24 -8.88 -3.06 1.45
CA ASN A 24 -10.13 -2.73 0.77
C ASN A 24 -11.34 -3.51 1.27
N THR A 25 -11.13 -4.75 1.74
CA THR A 25 -12.21 -5.58 2.30
C THR A 25 -12.81 -5.01 3.59
N LEU A 26 -12.11 -4.07 4.24
CA LEU A 26 -12.53 -3.41 5.48
C LEU A 26 -13.30 -2.10 5.21
N LEU A 27 -13.47 -1.69 3.95
CA LEU A 27 -14.21 -0.48 3.62
C LEU A 27 -15.65 -0.55 4.15
N GLY A 28 -16.11 0.55 4.74
CA GLY A 28 -17.39 0.61 5.45
C GLY A 28 -17.32 0.18 6.92
N ASN A 29 -16.22 -0.44 7.37
CA ASN A 29 -16.00 -0.80 8.77
C ASN A 29 -14.85 0.02 9.37
N VAL A 30 -15.20 1.18 9.94
CA VAL A 30 -14.23 2.12 10.52
C VAL A 30 -13.45 1.49 11.70
N ALA A 31 -14.09 0.67 12.52
CA ALA A 31 -13.42 0.03 13.65
C ALA A 31 -12.34 -0.95 13.18
N ALA A 32 -12.64 -1.76 12.17
CA ALA A 32 -11.67 -2.68 11.57
C ALA A 32 -10.51 -1.94 10.87
N LEU A 33 -10.80 -0.83 10.19
CA LEU A 33 -9.76 0.02 9.59
C LEU A 33 -8.82 0.62 10.65
N ARG A 34 -9.35 1.05 11.81
CA ARG A 34 -8.54 1.56 12.92
C ARG A 34 -7.66 0.47 13.53
N ALA A 35 -8.22 -0.73 13.72
CA ALA A 35 -7.46 -1.87 14.21
C ALA A 35 -6.31 -2.23 13.25
N ARG A 36 -6.58 -2.28 11.94
CA ARG A 36 -5.58 -2.53 10.91
C ARG A 36 -4.47 -1.47 10.90
N MET A 37 -4.83 -0.20 11.01
CA MET A 37 -3.85 0.90 11.10
C MET A 37 -2.96 0.76 12.34
N ALA A 38 -3.52 0.31 13.48
CA ALA A 38 -2.75 0.10 14.70
C ALA A 38 -1.82 -1.12 14.63
N GLU A 39 -2.25 -2.20 13.95
CA GLU A 39 -1.47 -3.42 13.76
C GLU A 39 -0.31 -3.22 12.77
N ASP A 40 -0.62 -2.73 11.57
CA ASP A 40 0.33 -2.69 10.46
C ASP A 40 1.04 -1.32 10.34
N GLY A 41 0.53 -0.27 11.02
CA GLY A 41 1.06 1.09 10.95
C GLY A 41 0.69 1.86 9.67
N TYR A 42 -0.07 1.22 8.76
CA TYR A 42 -0.51 1.80 7.49
C TYR A 42 -1.86 1.23 7.05
N LEU A 43 -2.45 1.86 6.03
CA LEU A 43 -3.59 1.31 5.28
C LEU A 43 -3.31 1.41 3.78
N LEU A 44 -3.27 0.26 3.10
CA LEU A 44 -3.28 0.23 1.64
C LEU A 44 -4.73 0.17 1.15
N LEU A 45 -5.22 1.28 0.59
CA LEU A 45 -6.56 1.41 0.01
C LEU A 45 -6.45 1.63 -1.50
N ARG A 46 -6.67 0.56 -2.27
CA ARG A 46 -6.66 0.59 -3.74
C ARG A 46 -7.92 1.26 -4.26
N GLY A 47 -7.77 2.12 -5.27
CA GLY A 47 -8.92 2.78 -5.91
C GLY A 47 -9.64 3.80 -5.01
N LEU A 48 -9.04 4.22 -3.90
CA LEU A 48 -9.63 5.24 -3.01
C LEU A 48 -9.90 6.56 -3.74
N ILE A 49 -8.93 7.00 -4.54
CA ILE A 49 -9.09 8.17 -5.42
C ILE A 49 -9.37 7.66 -6.82
N ASP A 50 -10.43 8.20 -7.44
CA ASP A 50 -10.76 7.94 -8.83
C ASP A 50 -9.55 8.16 -9.75
N ARG A 51 -9.22 7.16 -10.57
CA ARG A 51 -8.04 7.17 -11.43
C ARG A 51 -8.03 8.36 -12.40
N ASN A 52 -9.19 8.75 -12.93
CA ASN A 52 -9.26 9.87 -13.88
C ASN A 52 -9.01 11.21 -13.19
N LYS A 53 -9.43 11.37 -11.92
CA LYS A 53 -9.07 12.54 -11.10
C LYS A 53 -7.55 12.64 -10.90
N VAL A 54 -6.89 11.53 -10.57
CA VAL A 54 -5.42 11.50 -10.41
C VAL A 54 -4.72 11.89 -11.71
N LEU A 55 -5.14 11.33 -12.84
CA LEU A 55 -4.54 11.64 -14.15
C LEU A 55 -4.72 13.11 -14.54
N ARG A 56 -5.89 13.71 -14.30
CA ARG A 56 -6.10 15.15 -14.55
C ARG A 56 -5.21 16.02 -13.66
N ALA A 57 -5.13 15.71 -12.37
CA ALA A 57 -4.30 16.45 -11.43
C ALA A 57 -2.80 16.36 -11.79
N ARG A 58 -2.33 15.24 -12.33
CA ARG A 58 -0.94 15.11 -12.79
C ARG A 58 -0.58 16.17 -13.84
N HIS A 59 -1.51 16.53 -14.72
CA HIS A 59 -1.28 17.55 -15.76
C HIS A 59 -1.20 18.99 -15.24
N THR A 60 -1.47 19.25 -13.95
CA THR A 60 -1.32 20.59 -13.38
C THR A 60 0.06 20.84 -12.78
N ILE A 61 0.86 19.79 -12.60
CA ILE A 61 2.20 19.85 -12.00
C ILE A 61 3.29 19.81 -13.09
N LEU A 62 3.03 19.08 -14.18
CA LEU A 62 3.91 18.96 -15.35
C LEU A 62 3.71 20.14 -16.30
#